data_AF-A0A257B612-F1
#
_entry.id   AF-A0A257B612-F1
#
_cell.length_a   1.000
_cell.length_b   1.000
_cell.length_c   1.000
_cell.angle_alpha   90.00
_cell.angle_beta   90.00
_cell.angle_gamma   90.00
#
_symmetry.space_group_name_H-M   'P 1'
#
loop_
_entity.id
_entity.type
_entity.pdbx_description
1 polymer ?
#
loop_
_entity_poly.entity_id
_entity_poly.type
_entity_poly.pdbx_seq_one_letter_code
_entity_poly.pdbx_strand_id
1 'polypeptide(L)'
;MFERVPLWAQILIAVGAAAVLCFFIDLVMFSDLRTQAERDEKEAQKIDLEVRELENVRVQLNDYKKKIEEYRRDLQAYRVNIPEEVRLSETLAQLQNIARSRSAVVREFRPGNVQKREFYYEKSVNVRAGTTYDQIGQLFADIAALQRIVKVSDVEIRQASAQTPKLTIEATYQLTTFYASEKDILGTEGDSK
;
A
#
# COMPACT_ATOMS: atom_id res chain seq x y z
N MET A 1 -21.75 89.04 13.44
CA MET A 1 -21.64 89.80 12.18
C MET A 1 -21.98 88.84 11.05
N PHE A 2 -23.26 88.72 10.69
CA PHE A 2 -23.73 87.92 9.56
C PHE A 2 -24.78 88.77 8.84
N GLU A 3 -24.34 89.44 7.76
CA GLU A 3 -25.19 90.24 6.89
C GLU A 3 -26.23 89.37 6.18
N ARG A 4 -27.40 89.98 5.92
CA ARG A 4 -28.58 89.35 5.35
C ARG A 4 -28.32 88.87 3.92
N VAL A 5 -28.10 87.56 3.76
CA VAL A 5 -28.11 86.92 2.44
C VAL A 5 -29.52 87.03 1.83
N PRO A 6 -29.65 87.33 0.53
CA PRO A 6 -30.96 87.44 -0.10
C PRO A 6 -31.64 86.06 -0.22
N LEU A 7 -32.96 86.01 0.01
CA LEU A 7 -33.73 84.76 0.15
C LEU A 7 -33.53 83.74 -0.99
N TRP A 8 -33.31 84.20 -2.22
CA TRP A 8 -33.05 83.33 -3.37
C TRP A 8 -31.71 82.58 -3.27
N ALA A 9 -30.67 83.19 -2.70
CA ALA A 9 -29.37 82.55 -2.49
C ALA A 9 -29.45 81.48 -1.40
N GLN A 10 -30.29 81.70 -0.38
CA GLN A 10 -30.50 80.73 0.70
C GLN A 10 -31.27 79.48 0.21
N ILE A 11 -32.24 79.65 -0.70
CA ILE A 11 -32.93 78.53 -1.35
C ILE A 11 -31.97 77.74 -2.25
N LEU A 12 -31.12 78.40 -3.02
CA LEU A 12 -30.13 77.73 -3.89
C LEU A 12 -29.13 76.88 -3.09
N ILE A 13 -28.62 77.40 -1.96
CA ILE A 13 -27.72 76.64 -1.08
C ILE A 13 -28.45 75.46 -0.44
N ALA A 14 -29.71 75.64 0.00
CA ALA A 14 -30.51 74.56 0.58
C ALA A 14 -30.80 73.44 -0.42
N VAL A 15 -31.12 73.78 -1.67
CA VAL A 15 -31.33 72.80 -2.75
C VAL A 15 -30.03 72.08 -3.10
N GLY A 16 -28.91 72.79 -3.18
CA GLY A 16 -27.59 72.18 -3.39
C GLY A 16 -27.22 71.22 -2.27
N ALA A 17 -27.43 71.60 -1.01
CA ALA A 17 -27.20 70.74 0.15
C ALA A 17 -28.11 69.50 0.14
N ALA A 18 -29.39 69.67 -0.21
CA ALA A 18 -30.33 68.56 -0.34
C ALA A 18 -29.93 67.58 -1.47
N ALA A 19 -29.47 68.10 -2.61
CA ALA A 19 -29.00 67.28 -3.73
C ALA A 19 -27.74 66.47 -3.36
N VAL A 20 -26.79 67.08 -2.66
CA VAL A 20 -25.60 66.40 -2.16
C VAL A 20 -25.98 65.32 -1.14
N LEU A 21 -26.93 65.62 -0.25
CA LEU A 21 -27.40 64.66 0.75
C LEU A 21 -28.12 63.46 0.11
N CYS A 22 -28.99 63.68 -0.88
CA CYS A 22 -29.61 62.60 -1.64
C CYS A 22 -28.58 61.76 -2.39
N PHE A 23 -27.61 62.39 -3.07
CA PHE A 23 -26.54 61.68 -3.77
C PHE A 23 -25.71 60.81 -2.80
N PHE A 24 -25.43 61.31 -1.61
CA PHE A 24 -24.69 60.57 -0.59
C PHE A 24 -25.50 59.38 -0.05
N ILE A 25 -26.81 59.54 0.15
CA ILE A 25 -27.71 58.46 0.58
C ILE A 25 -27.83 57.38 -0.51
N ASP A 26 -28.01 57.77 -1.76
CA ASP A 26 -28.07 56.83 -2.88
C ASP A 26 -26.75 56.04 -3.02
N LEU A 27 -25.59 56.71 -2.89
CA LEU A 27 -24.29 56.04 -2.99
C LEU A 27 -24.09 55.03 -1.86
N VAL A 28 -24.44 55.39 -0.62
CA VAL A 28 -24.36 54.48 0.53
C VAL A 28 -25.32 53.30 0.38
N MET A 29 -26.59 53.54 0.01
CA MET A 29 -27.59 52.47 -0.12
C MET A 29 -27.28 51.53 -1.30
N PHE A 30 -26.88 52.05 -2.46
CA PHE A 30 -26.50 51.20 -3.60
C PHE A 30 -25.20 50.42 -3.35
N SER A 31 -24.31 50.92 -2.48
CA SER A 31 -23.11 50.18 -2.11
C SER A 31 -23.44 48.91 -1.31
N ASP A 32 -24.37 48.97 -0.37
CA ASP A 32 -24.79 47.80 0.41
C ASP A 32 -25.45 46.74 -0.46
N LEU A 33 -26.33 47.12 -1.40
CA LEU A 33 -26.97 46.15 -2.31
C LEU A 33 -25.97 45.47 -3.25
N ARG A 34 -24.96 46.21 -3.75
CA ARG A 34 -23.90 45.63 -4.60
C ARG A 34 -23.04 44.65 -3.82
N THR A 35 -22.69 44.98 -2.57
CA THR A 35 -21.90 44.06 -1.74
C THR A 35 -22.67 42.82 -1.32
N GLN A 36 -24.00 42.88 -1.17
CA GLN A 36 -24.83 41.69 -0.95
C GLN A 36 -24.89 40.80 -2.20
N ALA A 37 -25.14 41.38 -3.38
CA ALA A 37 -25.16 40.63 -4.63
C ALA A 37 -23.81 39.94 -4.92
N GLU A 38 -22.68 40.61 -4.66
CA GLU A 38 -21.35 40.02 -4.81
C GLU A 38 -21.06 38.92 -3.77
N ARG A 39 -21.67 38.98 -2.58
CA ARG A 39 -21.55 37.93 -1.56
C ARG A 39 -22.36 36.70 -1.95
N ASP A 40 -23.60 36.91 -2.38
CA ASP A 40 -24.50 35.84 -2.82
C ASP A 40 -23.93 35.12 -4.05
N GLU A 41 -23.34 35.86 -5.00
CA GLU A 41 -22.67 35.27 -6.17
C GLU A 41 -21.43 34.44 -5.77
N LYS A 42 -20.63 34.93 -4.81
CA LYS A 42 -19.49 34.18 -4.27
C LYS A 42 -19.92 32.94 -3.50
N GLU A 43 -21.05 33.01 -2.79
CA GLU A 43 -21.60 31.87 -2.05
C GLU A 43 -22.15 30.81 -3.02
N ALA A 44 -22.88 31.23 -4.07
CA ALA A 44 -23.31 30.35 -5.14
C ALA A 44 -22.14 29.66 -5.85
N GLN A 45 -21.07 30.41 -6.17
CA GLN A 45 -19.86 29.83 -6.76
C GLN A 45 -19.17 28.81 -5.84
N LYS A 46 -19.16 29.03 -4.52
CA LYS A 46 -18.61 28.06 -3.56
C LYS A 46 -19.47 26.79 -3.50
N ILE A 47 -20.79 26.94 -3.45
CA ILE A 47 -21.71 25.80 -3.42
C ILE A 47 -21.57 24.97 -4.70
N ASP A 48 -21.46 25.61 -5.87
CA ASP A 48 -21.25 24.91 -7.14
C ASP A 48 -19.91 24.14 -7.19
N LEU A 49 -18.85 24.69 -6.59
CA LEU A 49 -17.56 24.01 -6.46
C LEU A 49 -17.66 22.80 -5.52
N GLU A 50 -18.32 22.96 -4.36
CA GLU A 50 -18.55 21.87 -3.42
C GLU A 50 -19.39 20.73 -4.04
N VAL A 51 -20.43 21.06 -4.81
CA VAL A 51 -21.24 20.07 -5.53
C VAL A 51 -20.40 19.30 -6.56
N ARG A 52 -19.56 19.99 -7.33
CA ARG A 52 -18.66 19.34 -8.31
C ARG A 52 -17.62 18.44 -7.64
N GLU A 53 -17.08 18.84 -6.50
CA GLU A 53 -16.16 17.99 -5.72
C GLU A 53 -16.87 16.73 -5.21
N LEU A 54 -18.09 16.86 -4.68
CA LEU A 54 -18.90 15.74 -4.20
C LEU A 54 -19.29 14.77 -5.34
N GLU A 55 -19.59 15.27 -6.53
CA GLU A 55 -19.85 14.44 -7.71
C GLU A 55 -18.62 13.64 -8.14
N ASN A 56 -17.44 14.27 -8.15
CA ASN A 56 -16.17 13.59 -8.46
C ASN A 56 -15.86 12.47 -7.45
N VAL A 57 -16.07 12.71 -6.16
CA VAL A 57 -15.91 11.69 -5.11
C VAL A 57 -16.89 10.54 -5.31
N ARG A 58 -18.13 10.82 -5.75
CA ARG A 58 -19.15 9.80 -6.01
C ARG A 58 -18.80 8.90 -7.20
N VAL A 59 -18.25 9.46 -8.28
CA VAL A 59 -17.78 8.69 -9.44
C VAL A 59 -16.62 7.77 -9.03
N GLN A 60 -15.63 8.30 -8.31
CA GLN A 60 -14.50 7.52 -7.82
C GLN A 60 -14.95 6.37 -6.91
N LEU A 61 -15.93 6.59 -6.03
CA LEU A 61 -16.48 5.55 -5.16
C LEU A 61 -17.08 4.37 -5.94
N ASN A 62 -17.73 4.64 -7.07
CA ASN A 62 -18.29 3.60 -7.93
C ASN A 62 -17.18 2.76 -8.59
N ASP A 63 -16.10 3.40 -9.03
CA ASP A 63 -14.95 2.72 -9.61
C ASP A 63 -14.23 1.83 -8.59
N TYR A 64 -14.09 2.30 -7.34
CA TYR A 64 -13.54 1.47 -6.25
C TYR A 64 -14.44 0.26 -5.94
N LYS A 65 -15.76 0.43 -5.91
CA LYS A 65 -16.70 -0.69 -5.73
C LYS A 65 -16.59 -1.72 -6.85
N LYS A 66 -16.46 -1.28 -8.10
CA LYS A 66 -16.24 -2.18 -9.25
C LYS A 66 -14.92 -2.96 -9.12
N LYS A 67 -13.83 -2.30 -8.71
CA LYS A 67 -12.54 -2.96 -8.45
C LYS A 67 -12.63 -4.00 -7.34
N ILE A 68 -13.38 -3.72 -6.27
CA ILE A 68 -13.61 -4.70 -5.19
C ILE A 68 -14.35 -5.93 -5.72
N GLU A 69 -15.38 -5.75 -6.55
CA GLU A 69 -16.11 -6.86 -7.16
C GLU A 69 -15.30 -7.63 -8.21
N GLU A 70 -14.37 -6.97 -8.90
CA GLU A 70 -13.39 -7.61 -9.78
C GLU A 70 -12.39 -8.46 -8.97
N TYR A 71 -11.76 -7.88 -7.95
CA TYR A 71 -10.85 -8.63 -7.07
C TYR A 71 -11.52 -9.79 -6.33
N ARG A 72 -12.81 -9.65 -5.96
CA ARG A 72 -13.58 -10.77 -5.38
C ARG A 72 -13.80 -11.90 -6.37
N ARG A 73 -14.08 -11.60 -7.64
CA ARG A 73 -14.22 -12.62 -8.69
C ARG A 73 -12.90 -13.30 -8.99
N ASP A 74 -11.82 -12.54 -9.06
CA ASP A 74 -10.48 -13.07 -9.24
C ASP A 74 -10.10 -13.99 -8.06
N LEU A 75 -10.34 -13.56 -6.83
CA LEU A 75 -10.14 -14.39 -5.63
C LEU A 75 -10.95 -15.69 -5.69
N GLN A 76 -12.22 -15.66 -6.13
CA GLN A 76 -13.01 -16.89 -6.29
C GLN A 76 -12.44 -17.83 -7.36
N ALA A 77 -11.95 -17.28 -8.48
CA ALA A 77 -11.31 -18.06 -9.53
C ALA A 77 -9.98 -18.69 -9.07
N TYR A 78 -9.21 -17.98 -8.24
CA TYR A 78 -7.99 -18.51 -7.63
C TYR A 78 -8.29 -19.53 -6.51
N ARG A 79 -9.40 -19.38 -5.77
CA ARG A 79 -9.79 -20.32 -4.70
C ARG A 79 -10.01 -21.75 -5.19
N VAL A 80 -10.48 -21.92 -6.43
CA VAL A 80 -10.66 -23.23 -7.07
C VAL A 80 -9.31 -23.89 -7.42
N ASN A 81 -8.26 -23.08 -7.59
CA ASN A 81 -6.92 -23.52 -8.00
C ASN A 81 -5.90 -23.58 -6.85
N ILE A 82 -6.33 -23.35 -5.60
CA ILE A 82 -5.51 -23.58 -4.41
C ILE A 82 -5.99 -24.89 -3.78
N PRO A 83 -5.35 -26.04 -4.07
CA PRO A 83 -5.62 -27.29 -3.37
C PRO A 83 -5.49 -27.09 -1.85
N GLU A 84 -6.43 -27.68 -1.12
CA GLU A 84 -6.70 -27.58 0.33
C GLU A 84 -5.54 -27.96 1.27
N GLU A 85 -4.37 -28.32 0.73
CA GLU A 85 -3.21 -28.73 1.52
C GLU A 85 -1.96 -28.14 0.88
N VAL A 86 -1.42 -27.09 1.51
CA VAL A 86 -0.03 -26.67 1.32
C VAL A 86 0.83 -27.92 1.56
N ARG A 87 1.27 -28.56 0.46
CA ARG A 87 2.00 -29.82 0.47
C ARG A 87 3.44 -29.63 0.97
N LEU A 88 3.58 -29.30 2.25
CA LEU A 88 4.85 -29.26 2.96
C LEU A 88 5.60 -30.60 2.80
N SER A 89 4.86 -31.71 2.80
CA SER A 89 5.35 -33.08 2.62
C SER A 89 6.01 -33.30 1.26
N GLU A 90 5.37 -32.88 0.17
CA GLU A 90 5.92 -33.06 -1.19
C GLU A 90 7.14 -32.19 -1.43
N THR A 91 7.17 -31.00 -0.84
CA THR A 91 8.31 -30.08 -0.96
C THR A 91 9.54 -30.62 -0.26
N LEU A 92 9.36 -31.16 0.95
CA LEU A 92 10.43 -31.80 1.71
C LEU A 92 10.95 -33.04 0.97
N ALA A 93 10.07 -33.85 0.38
CA ALA A 93 10.46 -35.01 -0.41
C ALA A 93 11.22 -34.63 -1.70
N GLN A 94 10.80 -33.58 -2.41
CA GLN A 94 11.50 -33.08 -3.61
C GLN A 94 12.87 -32.52 -3.27
N LEU A 95 13.01 -31.73 -2.20
CA LEU A 95 14.30 -31.20 -1.76
C LEU A 95 15.26 -32.35 -1.38
N GLN A 96 14.75 -33.38 -0.71
CA GLN A 96 15.54 -34.56 -0.36
C GLN A 96 15.96 -35.36 -1.60
N ASN A 97 15.12 -35.44 -2.63
CA ASN A 97 15.43 -36.09 -3.91
C ASN A 97 16.47 -35.30 -4.73
N ILE A 98 16.40 -33.97 -4.75
CA ILE A 98 17.40 -33.11 -5.41
C ILE A 98 18.76 -33.21 -4.71
N ALA A 99 18.77 -33.18 -3.38
CA ALA A 99 20.01 -33.35 -2.63
C ALA A 99 20.66 -34.73 -2.91
N ARG A 100 19.84 -35.78 -3.02
CA ARG A 100 20.30 -37.14 -3.35
C ARG A 100 20.80 -37.26 -4.79
N SER A 101 20.15 -36.61 -5.76
CA SER A 101 20.54 -36.66 -7.17
C SER A 101 21.90 -36.00 -7.44
N ARG A 102 22.25 -34.97 -6.65
CA ARG A 102 23.52 -34.23 -6.77
C ARG A 102 24.68 -34.82 -5.95
N SER A 103 24.52 -36.04 -5.40
CA SER A 103 25.52 -36.68 -4.51
C SER A 103 25.91 -35.83 -3.28
N ALA A 104 25.12 -34.81 -2.93
CA ALA A 104 25.33 -34.04 -1.72
C ALA A 104 24.92 -34.92 -0.54
N VAL A 105 25.89 -35.34 0.26
CA VAL A 105 25.61 -36.08 1.49
C VAL A 105 25.07 -35.08 2.49
N VAL A 106 23.75 -34.92 2.55
CA VAL A 106 23.08 -34.14 3.59
C VAL A 106 23.28 -34.89 4.90
N ARG A 107 24.19 -34.39 5.72
CA ARG A 107 24.57 -35.01 7.00
C ARG A 107 23.61 -34.63 8.11
N GLU A 108 23.05 -33.43 8.04
CA GLU A 108 22.22 -32.91 9.10
C GLU A 108 21.16 -31.96 8.53
N PHE A 109 19.90 -32.30 8.78
CA PHE A 109 18.72 -31.49 8.46
C PHE A 109 18.01 -31.19 9.77
N ARG A 110 18.22 -29.99 10.33
CA ARG A 110 17.54 -29.56 11.56
C ARG A 110 16.48 -28.53 11.21
N PRO A 111 15.18 -28.92 11.21
CA PRO A 111 14.12 -27.95 11.06
C PRO A 111 14.13 -27.01 12.28
N GLY A 112 14.19 -25.70 12.03
CA GLY A 112 14.07 -24.68 13.06
C GLY A 112 12.62 -24.42 13.45
N ASN A 113 12.44 -23.55 14.44
CA ASN A 113 11.12 -23.09 14.85
C ASN A 113 10.48 -22.22 13.76
N VAL A 114 9.19 -22.37 13.59
CA VAL A 114 8.39 -21.49 12.74
C VAL A 114 8.32 -20.11 13.42
N GLN A 115 8.77 -19.07 12.73
CA GLN A 115 8.58 -17.69 13.19
C GLN A 115 7.34 -17.12 12.53
N LYS A 116 6.31 -16.80 13.33
CA LYS A 116 5.12 -16.09 12.86
C LYS A 116 5.45 -14.60 12.75
N ARG A 117 5.24 -14.04 11.56
CA ARG A 117 5.19 -12.58 11.32
C ARG A 117 3.72 -12.18 11.15
N GLU A 118 3.45 -10.88 11.06
CA GLU A 118 2.07 -10.36 10.98
C GLU A 118 1.28 -10.90 9.78
N PHE A 119 1.94 -11.16 8.64
CA PHE A 119 1.26 -11.55 7.39
C PHE A 119 1.81 -12.84 6.75
N TYR A 120 2.82 -13.47 7.35
CA TYR A 120 3.47 -14.66 6.79
C TYR A 120 4.23 -15.45 7.87
N TYR A 121 4.62 -16.68 7.54
CA TYR A 121 5.45 -17.52 8.40
C TYR A 121 6.79 -17.79 7.73
N GLU A 122 7.83 -17.75 8.55
CA GLU A 122 9.18 -18.13 8.16
C GLU A 122 9.48 -19.51 8.77
N LYS A 123 9.91 -20.46 7.93
CA LYS A 123 10.46 -21.73 8.41
C LYS A 123 11.90 -21.83 7.97
N SER A 124 12.80 -21.76 8.94
CA SER A 124 14.22 -21.94 8.71
C SER A 124 14.62 -23.39 8.90
N VAL A 125 15.60 -23.83 8.11
CA VAL A 125 16.16 -25.17 8.14
C VAL A 125 17.66 -25.03 8.04
N ASN A 126 18.38 -25.54 9.04
CA ASN A 126 19.83 -25.60 8.99
C ASN A 126 20.24 -26.89 8.27
N VAL A 127 21.03 -26.73 7.21
CA VAL A 127 21.48 -27.84 6.37
C VAL A 127 23.00 -27.89 6.41
N ARG A 128 23.53 -29.09 6.70
CA ARG A 128 24.94 -29.41 6.52
C ARG A 128 25.09 -30.45 5.42
N ALA A 129 25.81 -30.10 4.36
CA ALA A 129 26.00 -30.94 3.19
C ALA A 129 27.49 -31.11 2.88
N GLY A 130 27.92 -32.36 2.71
CA GLY A 130 29.25 -32.69 2.18
C GLY A 130 29.18 -32.88 0.67
N THR A 131 29.99 -32.13 -0.09
CA THR A 131 30.00 -32.19 -1.56
C THR A 131 31.33 -31.70 -2.17
N THR A 132 31.37 -31.51 -3.48
CA THR A 132 32.47 -30.86 -4.21
C THR A 132 32.14 -29.38 -4.47
N TYR A 133 33.16 -28.56 -4.74
CA TYR A 133 32.98 -27.11 -4.95
C TYR A 133 32.11 -26.78 -6.18
N ASP A 134 32.20 -27.58 -7.24
CA ASP A 134 31.37 -27.40 -8.43
C ASP A 134 29.89 -27.73 -8.14
N GLN A 135 29.65 -28.85 -7.44
CA GLN A 135 28.30 -29.33 -7.16
C GLN A 135 27.53 -28.44 -6.17
N ILE A 136 28.21 -27.76 -5.22
CA ILE A 136 27.52 -26.83 -4.31
C ILE A 136 26.99 -25.60 -5.08
N GLY A 137 27.72 -25.12 -6.08
CA GLY A 137 27.28 -24.01 -6.92
C GLY A 137 26.04 -24.37 -7.73
N GLN A 138 26.04 -25.56 -8.34
CA GLN A 138 24.88 -26.09 -9.05
C GLN A 138 23.67 -26.29 -8.12
N LEU A 139 23.90 -26.75 -6.89
CA LEU A 139 22.82 -26.90 -5.90
C LEU A 139 22.15 -25.55 -5.58
N PHE A 140 22.93 -24.49 -5.36
CA PHE A 140 22.36 -23.16 -5.10
C PHE A 140 21.65 -22.58 -6.34
N ALA A 141 22.14 -22.86 -7.54
CA ALA A 141 21.45 -22.50 -8.77
C ALA A 141 20.10 -23.22 -8.91
N ASP A 142 20.06 -24.53 -8.62
CA ASP A 142 18.82 -25.33 -8.63
C ASP A 142 17.83 -24.82 -7.57
N ILE A 143 18.30 -24.44 -6.38
CA ILE A 143 17.46 -23.85 -5.32
C ILE A 143 16.89 -22.49 -5.75
N ALA A 144 17.71 -21.65 -6.41
CA ALA A 144 17.28 -20.35 -6.92
C ALA A 144 16.27 -20.47 -8.08
N ALA A 145 16.29 -21.59 -8.82
CA ALA A 145 15.35 -21.85 -9.92
C ALA A 145 13.97 -22.37 -9.46
N LEU A 146 13.78 -22.62 -8.17
CA LEU A 146 12.48 -23.06 -7.64
C LEU A 146 11.44 -21.94 -7.81
N GLN A 147 10.21 -22.31 -8.21
CA GLN A 147 9.06 -21.38 -8.31
C GLN A 147 8.50 -20.98 -6.92
N ARG A 148 9.37 -20.75 -5.92
CA ARG A 148 9.01 -20.42 -4.54
C ARG A 148 10.03 -19.45 -3.94
N ILE A 149 9.58 -18.66 -2.97
CA ILE A 149 10.45 -17.71 -2.28
C ILE A 149 11.27 -18.46 -1.22
N VAL A 150 12.57 -18.61 -1.49
CA VAL A 150 13.53 -19.25 -0.61
C VAL A 150 14.71 -18.29 -0.40
N LYS A 151 15.14 -18.14 0.86
CA LYS A 151 16.33 -17.37 1.24
C LYS A 151 17.41 -18.34 1.71
N VAL A 152 18.61 -18.19 1.17
CA VAL A 152 19.82 -18.85 1.67
C VAL A 152 20.58 -17.84 2.52
N SER A 153 20.86 -18.14 3.79
CA SER A 153 21.70 -17.33 4.67
C SER A 153 22.79 -18.15 5.33
N ASP A 154 23.77 -17.44 5.91
CA ASP A 154 24.81 -18.02 6.77
C ASP A 154 25.58 -19.17 6.11
N VAL A 155 26.00 -18.94 4.87
CA VAL A 155 26.77 -19.92 4.10
C VAL A 155 28.21 -19.95 4.61
N GLU A 156 28.58 -21.07 5.21
CA GLU A 156 29.94 -21.38 5.63
C GLU A 156 30.46 -22.60 4.86
N ILE A 157 31.61 -22.46 4.21
CA ILE A 157 32.25 -23.55 3.46
C ILE A 157 33.60 -23.88 4.10
N ARG A 158 33.79 -25.13 4.49
CA ARG A 158 35.03 -25.65 5.06
C ARG A 158 35.57 -26.81 4.22
N GLN A 159 36.87 -27.04 4.28
CA GLN A 159 37.49 -28.22 3.68
C GLN A 159 37.06 -29.47 4.47
N ALA A 160 36.67 -30.54 3.76
CA ALA A 160 36.30 -31.79 4.41
C ALA A 160 37.54 -32.47 5.03
N SER A 161 37.41 -32.99 6.26
CA SER A 161 38.52 -33.63 6.98
C SER A 161 39.06 -34.89 6.28
N ALA A 162 38.20 -35.61 5.55
CA ALA A 162 38.57 -36.72 4.69
C ALA A 162 38.18 -36.38 3.25
N GLN A 163 39.18 -36.08 2.42
CA GLN A 163 38.95 -35.72 1.03
C GLN A 163 38.85 -36.97 0.17
N THR A 164 37.78 -37.06 -0.59
CA THR A 164 37.59 -38.07 -1.64
C THR A 164 37.20 -37.36 -2.93
N PRO A 165 37.29 -38.00 -4.11
CA PRO A 165 36.85 -37.40 -5.37
C PRO A 165 35.39 -36.91 -5.37
N LYS A 166 34.57 -37.38 -4.43
CA LYS A 166 33.15 -37.01 -4.28
C LYS A 166 32.87 -36.09 -3.08
N LEU A 167 33.86 -35.83 -2.22
CA LEU A 167 33.72 -35.02 -1.02
C LEU A 167 35.00 -34.21 -0.81
N THR A 168 34.95 -32.93 -1.14
CA THR A 168 36.08 -32.00 -1.00
C THR A 168 35.81 -30.92 0.04
N ILE A 169 34.54 -30.52 0.15
CA ILE A 169 34.08 -29.45 1.02
C ILE A 169 32.87 -29.90 1.85
N GLU A 170 32.70 -29.24 2.99
CA GLU A 170 31.52 -29.31 3.83
C GLU A 170 30.93 -27.90 3.91
N ALA A 171 29.70 -27.75 3.42
CA ALA A 171 28.96 -26.52 3.44
C ALA A 171 27.87 -26.58 4.52
N THR A 172 27.83 -25.56 5.37
CA THR A 172 26.73 -25.31 6.31
C THR A 172 26.00 -24.07 5.83
N TYR A 173 24.68 -24.13 5.70
CA TYR A 173 23.86 -23.00 5.29
C TYR A 173 22.46 -23.10 5.89
N GLN A 174 21.79 -21.96 6.01
CA GLN A 174 20.42 -21.87 6.49
C GLN A 174 19.47 -21.57 5.33
N LEU A 175 18.47 -22.43 5.14
CA LEU A 175 17.40 -22.23 4.18
C LEU A 175 16.16 -21.72 4.91
N THR A 176 15.70 -20.53 4.56
CA THR A 176 14.46 -19.96 5.07
C THR A 176 13.42 -19.94 3.96
N THR A 177 12.35 -20.71 4.14
CA THR A 177 11.19 -20.69 3.24
C THR A 177 10.09 -19.83 3.85
N PHE A 178 9.41 -19.08 2.99
CA PHE A 178 8.28 -18.23 3.38
C PHE A 178 6.99 -18.89 2.92
N TYR A 179 5.98 -18.92 3.79
CA TYR A 179 4.64 -19.39 3.44
C TYR A 179 3.59 -18.51 4.13
N ALA A 180 2.51 -18.21 3.42
CA ALA A 180 1.34 -17.53 3.94
C ALA A 180 0.17 -18.51 3.92
N SER A 181 -0.53 -18.66 5.06
CA SER A 181 -1.79 -19.39 5.13
C SER A 181 -2.93 -18.42 4.82
N GLU A 182 -3.91 -18.84 4.02
CA GLU A 182 -5.09 -18.04 3.63
C GLU A 182 -5.80 -17.39 4.84
N LYS A 183 -5.80 -18.08 5.99
CA LYS A 183 -6.36 -17.60 7.26
C LYS A 183 -5.67 -16.35 7.83
N ASP A 184 -4.37 -16.16 7.56
CA ASP A 184 -3.60 -15.04 8.11
C ASP A 184 -3.55 -13.84 7.15
N ILE A 185 -3.63 -14.06 5.83
CA ILE A 185 -3.67 -12.99 4.81
C ILE A 185 -5.04 -12.32 4.70
N LEU A 186 -6.12 -13.00 5.09
CA LEU A 186 -7.49 -12.48 5.00
C LEU A 186 -7.99 -11.79 6.28
N GLY A 187 -7.18 -11.66 7.33
CA GLY A 187 -7.52 -10.87 8.51
C GLY A 187 -8.90 -11.20 9.08
N THR A 188 -9.13 -12.45 9.50
CA THR A 188 -10.27 -12.72 10.40
C THR A 188 -9.90 -12.24 11.80
N GLU A 189 -10.22 -10.98 12.10
CA GLU A 189 -10.73 -10.64 13.42
C GLU A 189 -11.87 -11.62 13.74
N GLY A 190 -11.71 -12.40 14.80
CA GLY A 190 -12.72 -13.33 15.31
C GLY A 190 -12.28 -14.78 15.26
N ASP A 191 -11.59 -15.27 16.29
CA ASP A 191 -12.30 -15.73 17.48
C ASP A 191 -11.28 -16.08 18.57
N SER A 192 -11.38 -15.38 19.69
CA SER A 192 -10.78 -15.79 20.95
C SER A 192 -11.57 -16.97 21.50
N LYS A 193 -10.92 -18.11 21.74
CA LYS A 193 -11.31 -19.02 22.80
C LYS A 193 -10.10 -19.38 23.65
#